data_AF-A0A3S0AZP8-F1
#
_entry.id   AF-A0A3S0AZP8-F1
#
_cell.length_a   1.000
_cell.length_b   1.000
_cell.length_c   1.000
_cell.angle_alpha   90.00
_cell.angle_beta   90.00
_cell.angle_gamma   90.00
#
_symmetry.space_group_name_H-M   'P 1'
#
loop_
_entity.id
_entity.type
_entity.pdbx_description
1 polymer ?
#
loop_
_entity_poly.entity_id
_entity_poly.type
_entity_poly.pdbx_seq_one_letter_code
_entity_poly.pdbx_strand_id
1 'polypeptide(L)'
;MYFCLDEDGNVLECDMRQWGLCFSRQDRSIAFTKISKKVYLSTVFLGLDHSFGSMRPVLFESMLFGKKEGELQLRYCTREEALKGHLKILLYYKVPLKKIFSLESFRGNSRFHVQSLKFFKQMIKDKDFLEELKNFEP
;
A
#
# COMPACT_ATOMS: atom_id res chain seq x y z
N MET A 1 15.67 -12.74 -3.97
CA MET A 1 16.30 -11.46 -3.62
C MET A 1 15.57 -10.89 -2.41
N TYR A 2 16.29 -10.27 -1.47
CA TYR A 2 15.74 -9.78 -0.19
C TYR A 2 15.81 -8.26 -0.13
N PHE A 3 14.82 -7.66 0.55
CA PHE A 3 14.70 -6.21 0.65
C PHE A 3 14.22 -5.75 2.04
N CYS A 4 14.70 -4.58 2.45
CA CYS A 4 14.20 -3.83 3.62
C CYS A 4 13.64 -2.48 3.19
N LEU A 5 12.86 -1.84 4.07
CA LEU A 5 12.63 -0.39 3.96
C LEU A 5 13.65 0.37 4.82
N ASP A 6 14.07 1.55 4.38
CA ASP A 6 14.73 2.50 5.27
C ASP A 6 13.70 3.26 6.14
N GLU A 7 14.17 4.25 6.90
CA GLU A 7 13.30 5.06 7.77
C GLU A 7 12.29 5.93 7.00
N ASP A 8 12.60 6.24 5.74
CA ASP A 8 11.75 7.04 4.86
C ASP A 8 10.81 6.17 4.01
N GLY A 9 10.96 4.85 4.07
CA GLY A 9 10.14 3.90 3.32
C GLY A 9 10.68 3.61 1.92
N ASN A 10 11.94 3.94 1.64
CA ASN A 10 12.60 3.56 0.40
C ASN A 10 13.05 2.09 0.48
N VAL A 11 13.01 1.41 -0.66
CA VAL A 11 13.41 0.01 -0.78
C VAL A 11 14.93 -0.07 -0.88
N LEU A 12 15.53 -0.91 -0.04
CA LEU A 12 16.95 -1.26 -0.07
C LEU A 12 17.10 -2.77 -0.30
N GLU A 13 17.97 -3.14 -1.24
CA GLU A 13 18.45 -4.53 -1.35
C GLU A 13 19.30 -4.88 -0.13
N CYS A 14 19.15 -6.11 0.36
CA CYS A 14 19.88 -6.57 1.53
C CYS A 14 20.15 -8.08 1.46
N ASP A 15 21.01 -8.57 2.36
CA ASP A 15 21.21 -10.00 2.52
C ASP A 15 20.11 -10.66 3.38
N MET A 16 20.09 -11.99 3.41
CA MET A 16 19.10 -12.77 4.16
C MET A 16 19.11 -12.46 5.67
N ARG A 17 20.27 -12.15 6.26
CA ARG A 17 20.38 -11.85 7.70
C ARG A 17 19.80 -10.47 8.01
N GLN A 18 20.16 -9.47 7.21
CA GLN A 18 19.60 -8.12 7.29
C GLN A 18 18.09 -8.16 7.11
N TRP A 19 17.60 -8.88 6.10
CA TRP A 19 16.17 -9.09 5.90
C TRP A 19 15.48 -9.72 7.10
N GLY A 20 16.04 -10.77 7.71
CA GLY A 20 15.47 -11.39 8.89
C GLY A 20 15.32 -10.42 10.08
N LEU A 21 16.29 -9.52 10.26
CA LEU A 21 16.23 -8.46 11.26
C LEU A 21 15.16 -7.41 10.93
N CYS A 22 15.11 -6.94 9.69
CA CYS A 22 14.09 -5.98 9.26
C CYS A 22 12.68 -6.58 9.40
N PHE A 23 12.47 -7.78 8.86
CA PHE A 23 11.17 -8.43 8.80
C PHE A 23 10.57 -8.68 10.18
N SER A 24 11.41 -8.93 11.19
CA SER A 24 10.96 -9.16 12.58
C SER A 24 10.67 -7.89 13.37
N ARG A 25 11.19 -6.72 12.96
CA ARG A 25 11.15 -5.48 13.75
C ARG A 25 10.43 -4.31 13.06
N GLN A 26 10.45 -4.26 11.74
CA GLN A 26 9.95 -3.15 10.95
C GLN A 26 8.43 -3.25 10.75
N ASP A 27 7.75 -2.10 10.86
CA ASP A 27 6.37 -1.98 10.38
C ASP A 27 6.36 -2.11 8.85
N ARG A 28 5.71 -3.13 8.32
CA ARG A 28 5.60 -3.36 6.87
C ARG A 28 4.31 -2.80 6.28
N SER A 29 3.39 -2.29 7.10
CA SER A 29 2.15 -1.66 6.63
C SER A 29 2.44 -0.23 6.18
N ILE A 30 2.42 0.01 4.87
CA ILE A 30 2.66 1.35 4.32
C ILE A 30 1.37 2.15 4.18
N ALA A 31 0.22 1.48 4.05
CA ALA A 31 -1.10 2.11 4.10
C ALA A 31 -2.14 1.14 4.62
N PHE A 32 -3.08 1.66 5.40
CA PHE A 32 -4.22 0.92 5.92
C PHE A 32 -5.42 1.86 5.87
N THR A 33 -6.58 1.33 5.50
CA THR A 33 -7.85 2.06 5.57
C THR A 33 -8.96 1.15 6.04
N LYS A 34 -9.55 1.48 7.18
CA LYS A 34 -10.76 0.81 7.69
C LYS A 34 -12.01 1.31 6.97
N ILE A 35 -12.55 0.53 6.04
CA ILE A 35 -13.72 0.92 5.23
C ILE A 35 -15.02 0.75 6.04
N SER A 36 -15.15 -0.33 6.81
CA SER A 36 -16.29 -0.58 7.70
C SER A 36 -15.85 -1.35 8.95
N LYS A 37 -16.79 -1.86 9.75
CA LYS A 37 -16.46 -2.71 10.90
C LYS A 37 -15.78 -4.03 10.49
N LYS A 38 -16.10 -4.54 9.29
CA LYS A 38 -15.61 -5.84 8.80
C LYS A 38 -14.70 -5.73 7.57
N VAL A 39 -14.76 -4.61 6.85
CA VAL A 39 -14.02 -4.41 5.60
C VAL A 39 -12.88 -3.42 5.82
N TYR A 40 -11.68 -3.79 5.39
CA TYR A 40 -10.50 -2.94 5.42
C TYR A 40 -9.56 -3.25 4.26
N LEU A 41 -8.83 -2.23 3.83
CA LEU A 41 -7.80 -2.33 2.81
C LEU A 41 -6.44 -2.18 3.48
N SER A 42 -5.53 -3.12 3.24
CA SER A 42 -4.16 -3.07 3.74
C SER A 42 -3.18 -3.12 2.59
N THR A 43 -2.20 -2.21 2.60
CA THR A 43 -1.08 -2.23 1.66
C THR A 43 0.20 -2.44 2.42
N VAL A 44 0.94 -3.49 2.08
CA VAL A 44 2.12 -3.94 2.79
C VAL A 44 3.33 -4.03 1.88
N PHE A 45 4.51 -3.91 2.48
CA PHE A 45 5.78 -4.30 1.89
C PHE A 45 6.06 -5.78 2.15
N LEU A 46 6.34 -6.52 1.08
CA LEU A 46 6.55 -7.97 1.08
C LEU A 46 7.94 -8.36 1.58
N GLY A 47 8.97 -7.55 1.28
CA GLY A 47 10.37 -7.80 1.65
C GLY A 47 11.06 -8.92 0.85
N LEU A 48 10.30 -9.66 0.03
CA LEU A 48 10.79 -10.65 -0.91
C LEU A 48 10.22 -10.36 -2.28
N ASP A 49 11.01 -10.62 -3.31
CA ASP A 49 10.54 -10.50 -4.69
C ASP A 49 9.48 -11.57 -5.02
N HIS A 50 8.25 -11.12 -5.29
CA HIS A 50 7.11 -11.95 -5.72
C HIS A 50 6.87 -11.93 -7.24
N SER A 51 7.87 -11.50 -8.02
CA SER A 51 7.77 -11.44 -9.48
C SER A 51 7.80 -12.81 -10.16
N PHE A 52 8.26 -13.85 -9.46
CA PHE A 52 8.48 -15.20 -9.99
C PHE A 52 9.30 -15.24 -11.30
N GLY A 53 10.29 -14.35 -11.43
CA GLY A 53 11.20 -14.29 -12.59
C GLY A 53 10.91 -13.15 -13.58
N SER A 54 10.05 -12.21 -13.22
CA SER A 54 9.87 -10.97 -14.00
C SER A 54 11.10 -10.05 -13.86
N MET A 55 11.31 -9.16 -14.84
CA MET A 55 12.44 -8.22 -14.83
C MET A 55 12.38 -7.17 -13.71
N ARG A 56 11.19 -6.88 -13.15
CA ARG A 56 11.02 -5.93 -12.05
C ARG A 56 10.56 -6.63 -10.79
N PRO A 57 11.18 -6.37 -9.62
CA PRO A 57 10.80 -7.03 -8.39
C PRO A 57 9.41 -6.56 -7.95
N VAL A 58 8.57 -7.50 -7.55
CA VAL A 58 7.23 -7.22 -7.01
C VAL A 58 7.30 -7.23 -5.50
N LEU A 59 7.19 -6.04 -4.90
CA LEU A 59 7.57 -5.80 -3.50
C LEU A 59 6.45 -5.28 -2.62
N PHE A 60 5.32 -4.90 -3.22
CA PHE A 60 4.18 -4.35 -2.50
C PHE A 60 2.90 -5.06 -2.88
N GLU A 61 1.96 -5.10 -1.95
CA GLU A 61 0.67 -5.75 -2.13
C GLU A 61 -0.42 -4.97 -1.42
N SER A 62 -1.54 -4.73 -2.12
CA SER A 62 -2.78 -4.19 -1.57
C SER A 62 -3.82 -5.30 -1.54
N MET A 63 -4.43 -5.54 -0.38
CA MET A 63 -5.42 -6.58 -0.19
C MET A 63 -6.65 -6.06 0.56
N LEU A 64 -7.84 -6.31 -0.01
CA LEU A 64 -9.13 -5.95 0.57
C LEU A 64 -9.71 -7.13 1.33
N PHE A 65 -9.82 -6.99 2.65
CA PHE A 65 -10.30 -8.04 3.54
C PHE A 65 -11.77 -7.86 3.90
N GLY A 66 -12.41 -8.99 4.24
CA GLY A 66 -13.76 -9.02 4.83
C GLY A 66 -14.93 -8.80 3.85
N LYS A 67 -14.66 -8.91 2.54
CA LYS A 67 -15.70 -9.02 1.50
C LYS A 67 -16.11 -10.49 1.36
N LYS A 68 -17.39 -10.76 1.06
CA LYS A 68 -17.96 -12.12 0.99
C LYS A 68 -17.48 -12.95 -0.22
N GLU A 69 -16.94 -12.31 -1.27
CA GLU A 69 -16.48 -12.96 -2.50
C GLU A 69 -15.17 -12.32 -2.94
N GLY A 70 -14.16 -13.16 -3.24
CA GLY A 70 -12.85 -12.80 -3.79
C GLY A 70 -12.11 -11.70 -3.04
N GLU A 71 -11.10 -12.05 -2.25
CA GLU A 71 -10.22 -11.03 -1.67
C GLU A 71 -9.46 -10.34 -2.81
N LEU A 72 -9.86 -9.10 -3.13
CA LEU A 72 -9.17 -8.29 -4.13
C LEU A 72 -7.72 -8.14 -3.67
N GLN A 73 -6.79 -8.55 -4.52
CA GLN A 73 -5.36 -8.52 -4.26
C GLN A 73 -4.64 -7.99 -5.50
N LEU A 74 -3.95 -6.87 -5.34
CA LEU A 74 -3.14 -6.24 -6.38
C LEU A 74 -1.70 -6.10 -5.89
N ARG A 75 -0.74 -6.30 -6.79
CA ARG A 75 0.69 -6.22 -6.47
C ARG A 75 1.40 -5.16 -7.31
N TYR A 76 2.44 -4.57 -6.74
CA TYR A 76 3.14 -3.43 -7.31
C TYR A 76 4.65 -3.55 -7.15
N CYS A 77 5.39 -2.93 -8.06
CA CYS A 77 6.84 -2.94 -8.04
C CYS A 77 7.38 -1.83 -7.13
N THR A 78 6.72 -0.66 -7.13
CA THR A 78 7.14 0.50 -6.36
C THR A 78 6.17 0.89 -5.27
N ARG A 79 6.67 1.60 -4.25
CA ARG A 79 5.85 2.16 -3.18
C ARG A 79 4.83 3.14 -3.70
N GLU A 80 5.21 3.98 -4.67
CA GLU A 80 4.31 4.96 -5.28
C GLU A 80 3.14 4.29 -6.01
N GLU A 81 3.43 3.29 -6.85
CA GLU A 81 2.41 2.47 -7.52
C GLU A 81 1.45 1.84 -6.50
N ALA A 82 1.99 1.31 -5.40
CA ALA A 82 1.19 0.69 -4.35
C ALA A 82 0.26 1.68 -3.63
N LEU A 83 0.74 2.90 -3.35
CA LEU A 83 -0.07 3.96 -2.74
C LEU A 83 -1.13 4.50 -3.71
N LYS A 84 -0.79 4.70 -4.98
CA LYS A 84 -1.76 5.05 -6.03
C LYS A 84 -2.82 3.96 -6.13
N GLY A 85 -2.42 2.69 -6.16
CA GLY A 85 -3.29 1.53 -6.18
C GLY A 85 -4.23 1.48 -4.97
N HIS A 86 -3.71 1.67 -3.76
CA HIS A 86 -4.52 1.75 -2.53
C HIS A 86 -5.60 2.82 -2.66
N LEU A 87 -5.22 4.03 -3.09
CA LEU A 87 -6.16 5.14 -3.25
C LEU A 87 -7.20 4.86 -4.35
N LYS A 88 -6.78 4.30 -5.50
CA LYS A 88 -7.67 3.89 -6.60
C LYS A 88 -8.73 2.91 -6.11
N ILE A 89 -8.35 1.89 -5.35
CA ILE A 89 -9.30 0.93 -4.75
C ILE A 89 -10.31 1.66 -3.85
N LEU A 90 -9.85 2.53 -2.95
CA LEU A 90 -10.76 3.26 -2.05
C LEU A 90 -11.76 4.13 -2.82
N LEU A 91 -11.30 4.83 -3.86
CA LEU A 91 -12.15 5.68 -4.69
C LEU A 91 -13.14 4.86 -5.53
N TYR A 92 -12.70 3.74 -6.09
CA TYR A 92 -13.54 2.79 -6.81
C TYR A 92 -14.69 2.28 -5.92
N TYR A 93 -14.38 1.91 -4.67
CA TYR A 93 -15.38 1.52 -3.67
C TYR A 93 -16.11 2.71 -3.01
N LYS A 94 -15.96 3.93 -3.56
CA LYS A 94 -16.65 5.16 -3.13
C LYS A 94 -16.46 5.47 -1.64
N VAL A 95 -15.29 5.16 -1.09
CA VAL A 95 -14.96 5.47 0.30
C VAL A 95 -14.89 6.99 0.46
N PRO A 96 -15.61 7.60 1.43
CA PRO A 96 -15.61 9.05 1.59
C PRO A 96 -14.21 9.60 1.90
N LEU A 97 -13.80 10.69 1.25
CA LEU A 97 -12.48 11.32 1.47
C LEU A 97 -12.21 11.67 2.94
N LYS A 98 -13.23 12.12 3.67
CA LYS A 98 -13.14 12.38 5.13
C LYS A 98 -12.67 11.16 5.91
N LYS A 99 -12.97 9.96 5.41
CA LYS A 99 -12.55 8.69 6.00
C LYS A 99 -11.16 8.30 5.53
N ILE A 100 -10.86 8.44 4.25
CA ILE A 100 -9.49 8.20 3.71
C ILE A 100 -8.46 9.05 4.47
N PHE A 101 -8.84 10.27 4.86
CA PHE A 101 -7.95 11.21 5.53
C PHE A 101 -8.03 11.21 7.06
N SER A 102 -8.83 10.33 7.69
CA SER A 102 -8.95 10.27 9.15
C SER A 102 -7.85 9.41 9.77
N LEU A 103 -7.41 9.76 10.98
CA LEU A 103 -6.42 8.98 11.73
C LEU A 103 -6.94 7.58 12.09
N GLU A 104 -8.25 7.42 12.32
CA GLU A 104 -8.90 6.13 12.59
C GLU A 104 -8.75 5.12 11.44
N SER A 105 -8.52 5.61 10.23
CA SER A 105 -8.31 4.76 9.07
C SER A 105 -6.92 4.13 9.08
N PHE A 106 -5.97 4.62 9.87
CA PHE A 106 -4.60 4.10 9.92
C PHE A 106 -4.40 3.20 11.15
N ARG A 107 -3.82 2.01 10.96
CA ARG A 107 -3.56 1.07 12.05
C ARG A 107 -2.26 1.49 12.74
N GLY A 108 -2.38 2.30 13.78
CA GLY A 108 -1.26 2.85 14.53
C GLY A 108 -0.63 4.08 13.86
N ASN A 109 -0.01 4.93 14.67
CA ASN A 109 0.63 6.17 14.21
C ASN A 109 2.03 5.92 13.66
N SER A 110 2.19 4.95 12.74
CA SER A 110 3.50 4.72 12.13
C SER A 110 3.84 5.83 11.13
N ARG A 111 5.13 6.15 11.02
CA ARG A 111 5.65 7.19 10.11
C ARG A 111 5.18 6.99 8.67
N PHE A 112 5.07 5.73 8.22
CA PHE A 112 4.62 5.40 6.87
C PHE A 112 3.18 5.82 6.62
N HIS A 113 2.27 5.61 7.56
CA HIS A 113 0.87 6.05 7.41
C HIS A 113 0.76 7.58 7.29
N VAL A 114 1.57 8.33 8.04
CA VAL A 114 1.62 9.80 7.94
C VAL A 114 2.10 10.25 6.56
N GLN A 115 3.14 9.60 6.01
CA GLN A 115 3.62 9.88 4.66
C GLN A 115 2.56 9.53 3.60
N SER A 116 1.89 8.39 3.74
CA SER A 116 0.83 7.95 2.82
C SER A 116 -0.35 8.92 2.82
N LEU A 117 -0.72 9.47 3.99
CA LEU A 117 -1.74 10.51 4.07
C LEU A 117 -1.34 11.79 3.29
N LYS A 118 -0.08 12.23 3.42
CA LYS A 118 0.44 13.37 2.66
C LYS A 118 0.38 13.08 1.16
N PHE A 119 0.81 11.88 0.75
CA PHE A 119 0.76 11.42 -0.63
C PHE A 119 -0.67 11.41 -1.19
N PHE A 120 -1.64 10.85 -0.47
CA PHE A 120 -3.03 10.82 -0.94
C PHE A 120 -3.63 12.22 -1.12
N LYS A 121 -3.31 13.16 -0.21
CA LYS A 121 -3.75 14.56 -0.33
C LYS A 121 -3.18 15.24 -1.58
N GLN A 122 -1.99 14.84 -2.02
CA GLN A 122 -1.40 15.31 -3.27
C GLN A 122 -2.08 14.67 -4.48
N MET A 123 -2.26 13.35 -4.48
CA MET A 123 -2.85 12.61 -5.61
C MET A 123 -4.29 13.01 -5.94
N ILE A 124 -5.13 13.34 -4.95
CA ILE A 124 -6.50 13.82 -5.21
C ILE A 124 -6.53 15.16 -5.97
N LYS A 125 -5.42 15.91 -6.00
CA LYS A 125 -5.28 17.15 -6.77
C LYS A 125 -4.57 16.95 -8.11
N ASP A 126 -4.01 15.77 -8.33
CA ASP A 126 -3.20 15.44 -9.50
C ASP A 126 -4.12 15.06 -10.68
N LYS A 127 -4.03 15.80 -11.79
CA LYS A 127 -4.93 15.62 -12.93
C LYS A 127 -4.69 14.30 -13.66
N ASP A 128 -3.44 13.88 -13.76
CA ASP A 128 -3.06 12.66 -14.49
C ASP A 128 -3.53 11.43 -13.71
N PHE A 129 -3.37 11.43 -12.38
CA PHE A 129 -3.94 10.41 -11.51
C PHE A 129 -5.47 10.32 -11.63
N LEU A 130 -6.16 11.46 -11.66
CA LEU A 130 -7.62 11.48 -11.80
C LEU A 130 -8.07 10.98 -13.18
N GLU A 131 -7.27 11.18 -14.23
CA GLU A 131 -7.54 10.60 -15.56
C GLU A 131 -7.32 9.08 -15.56
N GLU A 132 -6.20 8.61 -14.99
CA GLU A 132 -5.93 7.18 -14.83
C GLU A 132 -7.05 6.46 -14.06
N LEU A 133 -7.63 7.13 -13.05
CA LEU A 133 -8.70 6.58 -12.23
C LEU A 133 -9.97 6.26 -13.04
N LYS A 134 -10.25 7.01 -14.11
CA LYS A 134 -11.44 6.76 -14.95
C LYS A 134 -11.42 5.40 -15.63
N ASN A 135 -10.22 4.87 -15.89
CA ASN A 135 -9.99 3.60 -16.56
C ASN A 135 -9.61 2.48 -15.57
N PHE A 136 -9.69 2.73 -14.27
CA PHE A 136 -9.28 1.77 -13.25
C PHE A 136 -10.36 0.72 -13.01
N GLU A 137 -10.02 -0.54 -13.28
CA GLU A 137 -10.78 -1.73 -12.90
C GLU A 137 -9.88 -2.63 -12.03
N PRO A 138 -10.23 -2.86 -10.74
CA PRO A 138 -9.39 -3.59 -9.80
C PRO A 138 -9.46 -5.11 -9.96
#